data_AF-A0A847IYJ6-F1
#
_entry.id   AF-A0A847IYJ6-F1
#
_cell.length_a   1.000
_cell.length_b   1.000
_cell.length_c   1.000
_cell.angle_alpha   90.00
_cell.angle_beta   90.00
_cell.angle_gamma   90.00
#
_symmetry.space_group_name_H-M   'P 1'
#
loop_
_entity.id
_entity.type
_entity.pdbx_description
1 polymer ?
#
loop_
_entity_poly.entity_id
_entity_poly.type
_entity_poly.pdbx_seq_one_letter_code
_entity_poly.pdbx_strand_id
1 'polypeptide(L)'
;MSIRKHLLKYSNRFISGYVVLVTDLIIVAFSFVAAYLIRFNFVITEISQWKLPLYLPIILIISAIAFIISRSYVGIIRHTSTDDVIRIFKAAGIVFLTVIFLNFIIVLYGWPIKKVIPLSIIIIHTLTTLFLMIFTRLVAKIVWINLLKGGRDTINVIIYGAGKTGILTKNTLNAD
;
A
#
# COMPACT_ATOMS: atom_id res chain seq x y z
N MET A 1 26.82 -5.01 -7.12
CA MET A 1 27.12 -3.65 -6.62
C MET A 1 26.30 -2.53 -7.29
N SER A 2 25.91 -2.66 -8.56
CA SER A 2 25.14 -1.62 -9.29
C SER A 2 23.69 -1.42 -8.79
N ILE A 3 22.99 -2.49 -8.43
CA ILE A 3 21.59 -2.44 -7.96
C ILE A 3 21.46 -1.68 -6.63
N ARG A 4 22.45 -1.80 -5.74
CA ARG A 4 22.47 -1.15 -4.42
C ARG A 4 22.55 0.38 -4.53
N LYS A 5 23.26 0.92 -5.54
CA LYS A 5 23.34 2.37 -5.79
C LYS A 5 22.04 2.95 -6.34
N HIS A 6 21.32 2.21 -7.20
CA HIS A 6 20.00 2.64 -7.68
C HIS A 6 18.98 2.67 -6.54
N LEU A 7 19.03 1.70 -5.63
CA LEU A 7 18.15 1.65 -4.45
C LEU A 7 18.45 2.78 -3.44
N LEU A 8 19.73 3.12 -3.22
CA LEU A 8 20.12 4.20 -2.30
C LEU A 8 19.85 5.60 -2.87
N LYS A 9 19.88 5.79 -4.20
CA LYS A 9 19.62 7.10 -4.83
C LYS A 9 18.13 7.48 -4.84
N TYR A 10 17.23 6.49 -4.75
CA TYR A 10 15.79 6.69 -4.56
C TYR A 10 15.40 6.97 -3.09
N SER A 11 16.33 6.80 -2.15
CA SER A 11 16.19 7.11 -0.72
C SER A 11 16.34 8.63 -0.44
N ASN A 12 15.81 9.49 -1.30
CA ASN A 12 15.61 10.89 -0.94
C ASN A 12 14.13 11.09 -0.61
N ARG A 13 13.91 11.61 0.59
CA ARG A 13 12.67 11.62 1.41
C ARG A 13 11.36 11.99 0.69
N PHE A 14 11.42 12.60 -0.49
CA PHE A 14 10.28 13.01 -1.32
C PHE A 14 9.86 11.98 -2.38
N ILE A 15 10.75 11.09 -2.82
CA ILE A 15 10.43 10.12 -3.89
C ILE A 15 9.59 8.94 -3.37
N SER A 16 9.76 8.54 -2.10
CA SER A 16 9.09 7.36 -1.54
C SER A 16 7.56 7.47 -1.50
N GLY A 17 7.02 8.64 -1.15
CA GLY A 17 5.57 8.82 -0.98
C GLY A 17 4.79 8.74 -2.31
N TYR A 18 5.29 9.38 -3.36
CA TYR A 18 4.64 9.34 -4.68
C TYR A 18 4.74 7.96 -5.32
N VAL A 19 5.88 7.26 -5.16
CA VAL A 19 6.03 5.88 -5.65
C VAL A 19 5.00 4.98 -4.98
N VAL A 20 4.82 5.10 -3.66
CA VAL A 20 3.80 4.36 -2.93
C VAL A 20 2.39 4.69 -3.40
N LEU A 21 2.08 5.97 -3.63
CA LEU A 21 0.77 6.37 -4.12
C LEU A 21 0.47 5.75 -5.48
N VAL A 22 1.45 5.74 -6.39
CA VAL A 22 1.30 5.12 -7.72
C VAL A 22 1.13 3.61 -7.59
N THR A 23 1.91 2.94 -6.75
CA THR A 23 1.73 1.49 -6.53
C THR A 23 0.36 1.17 -5.93
N ASP A 24 -0.11 2.00 -4.99
CA ASP A 24 -1.43 1.81 -4.36
C ASP A 24 -2.55 2.01 -5.39
N LEU A 25 -2.44 2.97 -6.32
CA LEU A 25 -3.40 3.14 -7.41
C LEU A 25 -3.40 1.97 -8.41
N ILE A 26 -2.23 1.39 -8.71
CA ILE A 26 -2.16 0.17 -9.54
C ILE A 26 -2.86 -0.99 -8.83
N ILE A 27 -2.67 -1.13 -7.52
CA ILE A 27 -3.35 -2.15 -6.71
C ILE A 27 -4.87 -1.93 -6.74
N VAL A 28 -5.36 -0.69 -6.63
CA VAL A 28 -6.78 -0.36 -6.76
C VAL A 28 -7.32 -0.76 -8.13
N ALA A 29 -6.63 -0.39 -9.22
CA ALA A 29 -7.04 -0.76 -10.57
C ALA A 29 -7.15 -2.28 -10.72
N PHE A 30 -6.11 -3.01 -10.31
CA PHE A 30 -6.08 -4.47 -10.35
C PHE A 30 -7.20 -5.09 -9.51
N SER A 31 -7.40 -4.60 -8.29
CA SER A 31 -8.43 -5.09 -7.37
C SER A 31 -9.83 -4.86 -7.92
N PHE A 32 -10.07 -3.74 -8.61
CA PHE A 32 -11.35 -3.45 -9.25
C PHE A 32 -11.62 -4.39 -10.43
N VAL A 33 -10.62 -4.63 -11.28
CA VAL A 33 -10.73 -5.61 -12.37
C VAL A 33 -10.97 -7.02 -11.82
N ALA A 34 -10.22 -7.42 -10.80
CA ALA A 34 -10.41 -8.71 -10.12
C ALA A 34 -11.81 -8.84 -9.53
N ALA A 35 -12.36 -7.79 -8.92
CA ALA A 35 -13.71 -7.80 -8.38
C ALA A 35 -14.79 -8.03 -9.45
N TYR A 36 -14.62 -7.44 -10.64
CA TYR A 36 -15.50 -7.73 -11.79
C TYR A 36 -15.38 -9.18 -12.24
N LEU A 37 -14.15 -9.68 -12.43
CA LEU A 37 -13.93 -11.06 -12.85
C LEU A 37 -14.57 -12.07 -11.88
N ILE A 38 -14.37 -11.87 -10.58
CA ILE A 38 -14.94 -12.74 -9.54
C ILE A 38 -16.47 -12.64 -9.53
N ARG A 39 -17.04 -11.43 -9.64
CA ARG A 39 -18.49 -11.24 -9.64
C ARG A 39 -19.18 -11.98 -10.79
N PHE A 40 -18.59 -11.94 -11.97
CA PHE A 40 -19.18 -12.54 -13.18
C PHE A 40 -18.68 -13.96 -13.44
N ASN A 41 -18.09 -14.64 -12.44
CA ASN A 41 -17.53 -15.99 -12.59
C ASN A 41 -16.62 -16.13 -13.82
N PHE A 42 -15.83 -15.10 -14.14
CA PHE A 42 -14.95 -15.03 -15.31
C PHE A 42 -15.65 -15.09 -16.68
N VAL A 43 -16.97 -14.89 -16.73
CA VAL A 43 -17.75 -14.81 -17.98
C VAL A 43 -17.64 -13.41 -18.59
N ILE A 44 -16.74 -13.25 -19.57
CA ILE A 44 -16.37 -11.96 -20.17
C ILE A 44 -17.56 -11.27 -20.87
N THR A 45 -18.49 -12.05 -21.43
CA THR A 45 -19.66 -11.54 -22.17
C THR A 45 -20.54 -10.65 -21.30
N GLU A 46 -20.70 -10.98 -20.03
CA GLU A 46 -21.49 -10.20 -19.06
C GLU A 46 -20.75 -8.94 -18.62
N ILE A 47 -19.41 -8.99 -18.52
CA ILE A 47 -18.56 -7.85 -18.09
C ILE A 47 -18.73 -6.66 -19.04
N SER A 48 -18.85 -6.90 -20.34
CA SER A 48 -19.01 -5.84 -21.35
C SER A 48 -20.27 -5.00 -21.14
N GLN A 49 -21.34 -5.59 -20.56
CA GLN A 49 -22.60 -4.90 -20.31
C GLN A 49 -22.53 -3.91 -19.14
N TRP A 50 -21.56 -4.07 -18.24
CA TRP A 50 -21.43 -3.28 -17.01
C TRP A 50 -20.37 -2.17 -17.09
N LYS A 51 -19.97 -1.78 -18.31
CA LYS A 51 -19.15 -0.58 -18.59
C LYS A 51 -17.93 -0.43 -17.68
N LEU A 52 -17.20 -1.51 -17.42
CA LEU A 52 -15.97 -1.49 -16.61
C LEU A 52 -15.01 -0.34 -16.98
N PRO A 53 -14.73 -0.05 -18.27
CA PRO A 53 -13.84 1.06 -18.65
C PRO A 53 -14.33 2.44 -18.23
N LEU A 54 -15.63 2.63 -18.01
CA LEU A 54 -16.21 3.89 -17.55
C LEU A 54 -16.05 4.05 -16.03
N TYR A 55 -16.25 2.98 -15.26
CA TYR A 55 -16.18 3.05 -13.80
C TYR A 55 -14.76 2.98 -13.26
N LEU A 56 -13.82 2.36 -13.99
CA LEU A 56 -12.42 2.27 -13.59
C LEU A 56 -11.72 3.63 -13.38
N PRO A 57 -11.82 4.63 -14.27
CA PRO A 57 -11.24 5.95 -14.00
C PRO A 57 -11.94 6.65 -12.83
N ILE A 58 -13.25 6.47 -12.66
CA ILE A 58 -14.02 7.06 -11.55
C ILE A 58 -13.52 6.51 -10.21
N ILE A 59 -13.37 5.18 -10.09
CA ILE A 59 -12.89 4.57 -8.85
C ILE A 59 -11.45 5.00 -8.56
N LEU A 60 -10.59 5.11 -9.57
CA LEU A 60 -9.21 5.58 -9.39
C LEU A 60 -9.12 7.02 -8.90
N ILE A 61 -9.97 7.92 -9.41
CA ILE A 61 -10.02 9.31 -8.95
C ILE A 61 -10.49 9.35 -7.49
N ILE A 62 -11.55 8.63 -7.14
CA ILE A 62 -12.06 8.55 -5.76
C ILE A 62 -10.97 8.00 -4.82
N SER A 63 -10.29 6.92 -5.22
CA SER A 63 -9.20 6.34 -4.44
C SER A 63 -8.01 7.27 -4.30
N ALA A 64 -7.62 7.99 -5.36
CA ALA A 64 -6.55 8.97 -5.28
C ALA A 64 -6.86 10.07 -4.24
N ILE A 65 -8.07 10.61 -4.28
CA ILE A 65 -8.53 11.61 -3.30
C ILE A 65 -8.54 11.01 -1.89
N ALA A 66 -9.07 9.81 -1.71
CA ALA A 66 -9.09 9.13 -0.42
C ALA A 66 -7.69 8.86 0.14
N PHE A 67 -6.72 8.50 -0.70
CA PHE A 67 -5.32 8.31 -0.29
C PHE A 67 -4.63 9.61 0.10
N ILE A 68 -4.97 10.71 -0.55
CA ILE A 68 -4.48 12.04 -0.18
C ILE A 68 -5.05 12.46 1.18
N ILE A 69 -6.36 12.32 1.38
CA ILE A 69 -7.04 12.67 2.64
C ILE A 69 -6.52 11.83 3.82
N SER A 70 -6.42 10.51 3.63
CA SER A 70 -5.93 9.58 4.66
C SER A 70 -4.42 9.66 4.89
N ARG A 71 -3.69 10.40 4.04
CA ARG A 71 -2.22 10.48 4.01
C ARG A 71 -1.55 9.09 4.02
N SER A 72 -2.13 8.12 3.32
CA SER A 72 -1.61 6.73 3.21
C SER A 72 -0.15 6.67 2.73
N TYR A 73 0.30 7.69 2.00
CA TYR A 73 1.63 7.77 1.38
C TYR A 73 2.78 8.20 2.30
N VAL A 74 2.52 8.68 3.53
CA VAL A 74 3.55 9.34 4.39
C VAL A 74 4.27 8.37 5.36
N GLY A 75 3.81 7.12 5.49
CA GLY A 75 4.07 6.31 6.69
C GLY A 75 5.32 5.42 6.77
N ILE A 76 6.11 5.23 5.71
CA ILE A 76 7.09 4.11 5.65
C ILE A 76 8.22 4.16 6.72
N ILE A 77 8.54 5.33 7.29
CA ILE A 77 9.86 5.57 7.92
C ILE A 77 9.87 5.42 9.46
N ARG A 78 8.75 5.15 10.15
CA ARG A 78 8.75 4.95 11.62
C ARG A 78 8.29 3.55 12.01
N HIS A 79 8.74 3.10 13.19
CA HIS A 79 8.46 1.79 13.79
C HIS A 79 6.96 1.50 14.08
N THR A 80 6.02 2.20 13.44
CA THR A 80 4.59 2.19 13.75
C THR A 80 3.78 1.47 12.67
N SER A 81 3.86 0.14 12.64
CA SER A 81 3.09 -0.69 11.68
C SER A 81 1.58 -0.54 11.80
N THR A 82 1.07 -0.22 12.99
CA THR A 82 -0.37 -0.13 13.25
C THR A 82 -1.00 1.12 12.62
N ASP A 83 -0.29 2.25 12.64
CA ASP A 83 -0.81 3.50 12.07
C ASP A 83 -0.98 3.42 10.55
N ASP A 84 -0.12 2.66 9.86
CA ASP A 84 -0.24 2.41 8.42
C ASP A 84 -1.50 1.63 8.10
N VAL A 85 -1.78 0.58 8.85
CA VAL A 85 -2.99 -0.21 8.70
C VAL A 85 -4.22 0.68 8.92
N ILE A 86 -4.24 1.49 9.99
CA ILE A 86 -5.35 2.41 10.25
C ILE A 86 -5.55 3.40 9.09
N ARG A 87 -4.48 3.95 8.51
CA ARG A 87 -4.57 4.84 7.33
C ARG A 87 -5.18 4.13 6.12
N ILE A 88 -4.77 2.89 5.86
CA ILE A 88 -5.30 2.06 4.76
C ILE A 88 -6.79 1.77 4.98
N PHE A 89 -7.18 1.39 6.19
CA PHE A 89 -8.59 1.16 6.54
C PHE A 89 -9.43 2.44 6.39
N LYS A 90 -8.92 3.60 6.83
CA LYS A 90 -9.58 4.89 6.62
C LYS A 90 -9.76 5.20 5.13
N ALA A 91 -8.72 5.02 4.32
CA ALA A 91 -8.79 5.25 2.89
C ALA A 91 -9.83 4.35 2.21
N ALA A 92 -9.78 3.04 2.48
CA ALA A 92 -10.71 2.07 1.94
C ALA A 92 -12.16 2.36 2.37
N GLY A 93 -12.36 2.75 3.64
CA GLY A 93 -13.66 3.17 4.15
C GLY A 93 -14.21 4.42 3.45
N ILE A 94 -13.38 5.42 3.19
CA ILE A 94 -13.76 6.62 2.43
C ILE A 94 -14.21 6.22 1.02
N VAL A 95 -13.43 5.37 0.32
CA VAL A 95 -13.79 4.89 -1.02
C VAL A 95 -15.12 4.12 -0.98
N PHE A 96 -15.27 3.18 -0.05
CA PHE A 96 -16.48 2.37 0.12
C PHE A 96 -17.73 3.24 0.34
N LEU A 97 -17.67 4.17 1.29
CA LEU A 97 -18.77 5.09 1.60
C LEU A 97 -19.08 6.00 0.41
N THR A 98 -18.06 6.54 -0.26
CA THR A 98 -18.25 7.42 -1.42
C THR A 98 -18.96 6.68 -2.56
N VAL A 99 -18.55 5.45 -2.87
CA VAL A 99 -19.17 4.67 -3.95
C VAL A 99 -20.60 4.27 -3.60
N ILE A 100 -20.88 3.89 -2.35
CA ILE A 100 -22.26 3.61 -1.90
C ILE A 100 -23.12 4.87 -1.99
N PHE A 101 -22.58 6.02 -1.57
CA PHE A 101 -23.30 7.29 -1.64
C PHE A 101 -23.61 7.70 -3.09
N LEU A 102 -22.66 7.51 -4.02
CA LEU A 102 -22.89 7.72 -5.45
C LEU A 102 -23.97 6.79 -6.00
N ASN A 103 -23.94 5.51 -5.62
CA ASN A 103 -24.98 4.55 -5.98
C ASN A 103 -26.36 4.99 -5.47
N PHE A 104 -26.44 5.46 -4.22
CA PHE A 104 -27.67 5.97 -3.61
C PHE A 104 -28.23 7.18 -4.37
N ILE A 105 -27.36 8.13 -4.74
CA ILE A 105 -27.73 9.29 -5.58
C ILE A 105 -28.31 8.82 -6.91
N ILE A 106 -27.65 7.90 -7.62
CA ILE A 106 -28.12 7.41 -8.93
C ILE A 106 -29.53 6.83 -8.82
N VAL A 107 -29.81 6.05 -7.78
CA VAL A 107 -31.15 5.49 -7.52
C VAL A 107 -32.16 6.58 -7.21
N LEU A 108 -31.81 7.57 -6.39
CA LEU A 108 -32.69 8.68 -6.01
C LEU A 108 -33.14 9.52 -7.21
N TYR A 109 -32.26 9.76 -8.18
CA TYR A 109 -32.58 10.49 -9.41
C TYR A 109 -33.30 9.64 -10.47
N GLY A 110 -33.74 8.42 -10.13
CA GLY A 110 -34.54 7.56 -11.01
C GLY A 110 -33.77 6.96 -12.19
N TRP A 111 -32.43 6.93 -12.14
CA TRP A 111 -31.63 6.34 -13.20
C TRP A 111 -31.77 4.81 -13.19
N PRO A 112 -31.66 4.14 -14.36
CA PRO A 112 -31.81 2.69 -14.42
C PRO A 112 -30.74 1.98 -13.57
N ILE A 113 -31.17 0.93 -12.85
CA ILE A 113 -30.34 0.12 -11.92
C ILE A 113 -29.07 -0.41 -12.61
N LYS A 114 -29.11 -0.63 -13.93
CA LYS A 114 -27.96 -1.02 -14.76
C LYS A 114 -26.79 0.00 -14.76
N LYS A 115 -27.00 1.22 -14.26
CA LYS A 115 -25.95 2.25 -14.11
C LYS A 115 -25.32 2.28 -12.70
N VAL A 116 -25.80 1.45 -11.78
CA VAL A 116 -25.31 1.36 -10.40
C VAL A 116 -24.25 0.27 -10.34
N ILE A 117 -23.15 0.48 -9.62
CA ILE A 117 -22.16 -0.58 -9.42
C ILE A 117 -22.77 -1.60 -8.44
N PRO A 118 -22.87 -2.90 -8.79
CA PRO A 118 -23.40 -3.91 -7.88
C PRO A 118 -22.67 -3.92 -6.54
N LEU A 119 -23.41 -3.98 -5.44
CA LEU A 119 -22.86 -3.95 -4.08
C LEU A 119 -21.83 -5.08 -3.83
N SER A 120 -22.02 -6.23 -4.48
CA SER A 120 -21.04 -7.33 -4.48
C SER A 120 -19.67 -6.90 -5.04
N ILE A 121 -19.62 -6.12 -6.12
CA ILE A 121 -18.36 -5.62 -6.70
C ILE A 121 -17.69 -4.68 -5.70
N ILE A 122 -18.46 -3.80 -5.05
CA ILE A 122 -17.95 -2.84 -4.07
C ILE A 122 -17.31 -3.57 -2.88
N ILE A 123 -17.99 -4.59 -2.34
CA ILE A 123 -17.47 -5.39 -1.23
C ILE A 123 -16.20 -6.13 -1.63
N ILE A 124 -16.23 -6.88 -2.74
CA ILE A 124 -15.06 -7.65 -3.20
C ILE A 124 -13.89 -6.70 -3.47
N HIS A 125 -14.13 -5.60 -4.19
CA HIS A 125 -13.11 -4.60 -4.45
C HIS A 125 -12.48 -4.06 -3.17
N THR A 126 -13.29 -3.69 -2.17
CA THR A 126 -12.79 -3.12 -0.91
C THR A 126 -11.95 -4.13 -0.14
N LEU A 127 -12.41 -5.38 -0.04
CA LEU A 127 -11.68 -6.45 0.65
C LEU A 127 -10.37 -6.80 -0.07
N THR A 128 -10.41 -6.98 -1.40
CA THR A 128 -9.22 -7.29 -2.20
C THR A 128 -8.20 -6.17 -2.12
N THR A 129 -8.64 -4.90 -2.18
CA THR A 129 -7.74 -3.75 -2.10
C THR A 129 -7.10 -3.65 -0.72
N LEU A 130 -7.88 -3.82 0.37
CA LEU A 130 -7.35 -3.84 1.74
C LEU A 130 -6.28 -4.92 1.91
N PHE A 131 -6.58 -6.15 1.47
CA PHE A 131 -5.67 -7.27 1.57
C PHE A 131 -4.36 -7.02 0.81
N LEU A 132 -4.46 -6.62 -0.46
CA LEU A 132 -3.28 -6.37 -1.29
C LEU A 132 -2.46 -5.19 -0.78
N MET A 133 -3.08 -4.09 -0.34
CA MET A 133 -2.36 -2.95 0.23
C MET A 133 -1.61 -3.33 1.51
N ILE A 134 -2.24 -4.07 2.44
CA ILE A 134 -1.55 -4.51 3.66
C ILE A 134 -0.38 -5.43 3.30
N PHE A 135 -0.60 -6.38 2.38
CA PHE A 135 0.43 -7.29 1.92
C PHE A 135 1.63 -6.56 1.31
N THR A 136 1.41 -5.63 0.38
CA THR A 136 2.51 -4.89 -0.27
C THR A 136 3.29 -4.04 0.72
N ARG A 137 2.63 -3.47 1.74
CA ARG A 137 3.31 -2.69 2.80
C ARG A 137 4.17 -3.57 3.70
N LEU A 138 3.70 -4.76 4.05
CA LEU A 138 4.49 -5.74 4.80
C LEU A 138 5.73 -6.16 4.01
N VAL A 139 5.56 -6.51 2.73
CA VAL A 139 6.67 -6.86 1.84
C VAL A 139 7.67 -5.71 1.72
N ALA A 140 7.19 -4.49 1.45
CA ALA A 140 8.06 -3.31 1.35
C ALA A 140 8.85 -3.06 2.63
N LYS A 141 8.24 -3.23 3.80
CA LYS A 141 8.90 -3.06 5.11
C LYS A 141 9.96 -4.13 5.35
N ILE A 142 9.66 -5.40 5.04
CA ILE A 142 10.59 -6.52 5.19
C ILE A 142 11.80 -6.33 4.26
N VAL A 143 11.55 -5.94 3.01
CA VAL A 143 12.59 -5.62 2.02
C VAL A 143 13.47 -4.47 2.52
N TRP A 144 12.86 -3.41 3.06
CA TRP A 144 13.60 -2.27 3.60
C TRP A 144 14.49 -2.65 4.79
N ILE A 145 13.95 -3.39 5.76
CA ILE A 145 14.68 -3.80 6.96
C ILE A 145 15.84 -4.75 6.58
N ASN A 146 15.59 -5.76 5.76
CA ASN A 146 16.60 -6.78 5.49
C ASN A 146 17.67 -6.33 4.46
N LEU A 147 17.28 -5.57 3.42
CA LEU A 147 18.21 -5.23 2.34
C LEU A 147 18.88 -3.86 2.51
N LEU A 148 18.22 -2.88 3.16
CA LEU A 148 18.76 -1.54 3.34
C LEU A 148 19.33 -1.30 4.73
N LYS A 149 18.72 -1.86 5.79
CA LYS A 149 19.26 -1.85 7.16
C LYS A 149 20.21 -3.03 7.46
N GLY A 150 20.57 -3.83 6.47
CA GLY A 150 21.50 -4.98 6.59
C GLY A 150 22.96 -4.65 6.91
N GLY A 151 23.27 -3.44 7.38
CA GLY A 151 24.48 -3.20 8.17
C GLY A 151 24.02 -2.99 9.60
N ARG A 152 24.42 -3.87 10.53
CA ARG A 152 24.34 -3.55 11.97
C ARG A 152 24.90 -2.13 12.14
N ASP A 153 24.29 -1.30 12.98
CA ASP A 153 24.85 0.00 13.33
C ASP A 153 26.23 -0.25 13.98
N THR A 154 27.29 -0.30 13.17
CA THR A 154 28.64 -0.53 13.65
C THR A 154 29.13 0.78 14.22
N ILE A 155 29.18 0.88 15.54
CA ILE A 155 29.85 1.99 16.21
C ILE A 155 31.35 1.74 16.18
N ASN A 156 32.12 2.72 15.69
CA ASN A 156 33.57 2.67 15.80
C ASN A 156 33.94 2.97 17.26
N VAL A 157 34.46 1.97 17.97
CA VAL A 157 34.91 2.09 19.37
C VAL A 157 36.43 2.00 19.41
N ILE A 158 37.07 2.93 20.11
CA ILE A 158 38.51 2.87 20.42
C ILE A 158 38.65 2.34 21.84
N ILE A 159 39.35 1.22 22.01
CA ILE A 159 39.65 0.65 23.33
C ILE A 159 41.02 1.17 23.77
N TYR A 160 41.05 1.97 24.84
CA TYR A 160 42.29 2.47 25.41
C TYR A 160 42.80 1.50 26.48
N GLY A 161 43.87 0.77 26.16
CA GLY A 161 44.50 -0.23 27.03
C GLY A 161 44.50 -1.64 26.42
N ALA A 162 45.70 -2.24 26.31
CA ALA A 162 45.93 -3.55 25.69
C ALA A 162 46.12 -4.69 26.71
N GLY A 163 45.70 -4.48 27.97
CA GLY A 163 45.73 -5.50 29.01
C GLY A 163 44.61 -6.54 28.87
N LYS A 164 44.55 -7.50 29.80
CA LYS A 164 43.53 -8.56 29.84
C LYS A 164 42.10 -8.03 29.72
N THR A 165 41.81 -6.91 30.38
CA THR A 165 40.49 -6.25 30.36
C THR A 165 40.14 -5.67 28.99
N GLY A 166 41.10 -5.08 28.27
CA GLY A 166 40.88 -4.54 26.93
C GLY A 166 40.56 -5.63 25.89
N ILE A 167 41.23 -6.78 26.01
CA ILE A 167 40.95 -7.96 25.18
C ILE A 167 39.56 -8.53 25.51
N LEU A 168 39.19 -8.58 26.80
CA LEU A 168 37.88 -9.06 27.22
C LEU A 168 36.75 -8.17 26.68
N THR A 169 36.88 -6.85 26.81
CA THR A 169 35.89 -5.87 26.29
C THR A 169 35.74 -5.94 24.76
N LYS A 170 36.85 -6.15 24.03
CA LYS A 170 36.79 -6.39 22.57
C LYS A 170 35.97 -7.65 22.25
N ASN A 171 36.20 -8.73 22.98
CA ASN A 171 35.54 -10.00 22.73
C ASN A 171 34.05 -9.95 23.06
N THR A 172 33.65 -9.25 24.12
CA THR A 172 32.24 -9.04 24.45
C THR A 172 31.52 -8.15 23.42
N LEU A 173 32.16 -7.07 22.97
CA LEU A 173 31.59 -6.16 21.96
C LEU A 173 31.46 -6.80 20.56
N ASN A 174 32.31 -7.78 20.23
CA ASN A 174 32.22 -8.54 18.98
C ASN A 174 31.20 -9.70 19.04
N ALA A 175 30.79 -10.11 20.24
CA ALA A 175 29.83 -11.20 20.44
C ALA A 175 28.36 -10.73 20.38
N ASP A 176 28.11 -9.42 20.57
CA ASP A 176 26.84 -8.73 20.31
C ASP A 176 26.63 -8.40 18.81
#